data_AF-A0A3S9FE74-F1
#
_entry.id   AF-A0A3S9FE74-F1
#
_cell.length_a   1.000
_cell.length_b   1.000
_cell.length_c   1.000
_cell.angle_alpha   90.00
_cell.angle_beta   90.00
_cell.angle_gamma   90.00
#
_symmetry.space_group_name_H-M   'P 1'
#
loop_
_entity.id
_entity.type
_entity.pdbx_description
1 polymer ?
#
loop_
_entity_poly.entity_id
_entity_poly.type
_entity_poly.pdbx_seq_one_letter_code
_entity_poly.pdbx_strand_id
1 'polypeptide(L)'
;MKATWPQFAARRIDRRTQSARWVGSLRPQYSSYSLEIRYELGTFPGVRVLSPELVRLPGNSEGQLPHVYPPAEDPTLCLFDPREREWSSTMTIANTTIPWALDWLACYELWLMTGRWTGGGRHAGSEFAEVTEASQ
;
A
#
# COMPACT_ATOMS: atom_id res chain seq x y z
N MET A 1 0.20 -3.47 17.79
CA MET A 1 1.21 -2.66 17.07
C MET A 1 2.56 -2.74 17.77
N LYS A 2 2.87 -1.97 18.82
CA LYS A 2 4.21 -1.94 19.46
C LYS A 2 4.78 -3.30 19.89
N ALA A 3 3.94 -4.23 20.34
CA ALA A 3 4.38 -5.58 20.74
C ALA A 3 4.90 -6.42 19.56
N THR A 4 4.29 -6.27 18.38
CA THR A 4 4.62 -7.03 17.17
C THR A 4 5.64 -6.29 16.30
N TRP A 5 5.50 -4.95 16.24
CA TRP A 5 6.27 -4.06 15.39
C TRP A 5 6.77 -2.88 16.23
N PRO A 6 7.83 -3.07 17.03
CA PRO A 6 8.31 -2.07 17.97
C PRO A 6 8.83 -0.80 17.30
N GLN A 7 9.21 -0.89 16.02
CA GLN A 7 9.65 0.25 15.22
C GLN A 7 8.50 1.15 14.73
N PHE A 8 7.24 0.71 14.84
CA PHE A 8 6.07 1.54 14.56
C PHE A 8 5.60 2.27 15.82
N ALA A 9 5.87 3.57 15.86
CA ALA A 9 5.42 4.45 16.93
C ALA A 9 4.07 5.08 16.57
N ALA A 10 3.13 5.06 17.52
CA ALA A 10 1.91 5.86 17.41
C ALA A 10 2.29 7.35 17.48
N ARG A 11 1.97 8.12 16.44
CA ARG A 11 2.26 9.56 16.37
C ARG A 11 1.05 10.41 16.71
N ARG A 12 -0.16 9.93 16.42
CA ARG A 12 -1.42 10.60 16.77
C ARG A 12 -2.48 9.54 17.02
N ILE A 13 -3.18 9.64 18.14
CA ILE A 13 -4.39 8.86 18.42
C ILE A 13 -5.45 9.87 18.82
N ASP A 14 -6.52 9.95 18.04
CA ASP A 14 -7.64 10.85 18.27
C ASP A 14 -8.87 10.02 18.60
N ARG A 15 -9.24 10.02 19.88
CA ARG A 15 -10.37 9.22 20.36
C ARG A 15 -11.71 9.80 19.92
N ARG A 16 -11.78 11.11 19.66
CA ARG A 16 -13.01 11.81 19.25
C ARG A 16 -13.35 11.44 17.82
N THR A 17 -12.37 11.46 16.93
CA THR A 17 -12.54 11.05 15.53
C THR A 17 -12.23 9.57 15.29
N GLN A 18 -12.02 8.79 16.36
CA GLN A 18 -11.72 7.35 16.28
C GLN A 18 -10.62 7.01 15.27
N SER A 19 -9.54 7.82 15.24
CA SER A 19 -8.48 7.70 14.25
C SER A 19 -7.10 7.59 14.88
N ALA A 20 -6.19 6.94 14.15
CA ALA A 20 -4.83 6.71 14.59
C ALA A 20 -3.85 6.78 13.42
N ARG A 21 -2.66 7.28 13.72
CA ARG A 21 -1.52 7.38 12.80
C ARG A 21 -0.29 6.77 13.45
N TRP A 22 0.34 5.85 12.75
CA TRP A 22 1.62 5.25 13.12
C TRP A 22 2.69 5.59 12.09
N VAL A 23 3.92 5.76 12.55
CA VAL A 23 5.09 5.90 11.68
C VAL A 23 6.15 4.93 12.15
N GLY A 24 6.71 4.18 11.22
CA GLY A 24 7.76 3.21 11.48
C GLY A 24 8.50 2.83 10.22
N SER A 25 9.58 2.07 10.37
CA SER A 25 10.37 1.60 9.24
C SER A 25 10.10 0.14 8.91
N LEU A 26 10.20 -0.19 7.62
CA LEU A 26 10.27 -1.55 7.11
C LEU A 26 11.50 -1.68 6.24
N ARG A 27 12.14 -2.85 6.31
CA ARG A 27 13.22 -3.23 5.42
C ARG A 27 12.81 -4.55 4.77
N PRO A 28 12.33 -4.54 3.51
CA PRO A 28 12.21 -5.73 2.68
C PRO A 28 13.62 -6.25 2.35
N GLN A 29 14.00 -6.37 1.08
CA GLN A 29 15.26 -7.02 0.71
C GLN A 29 16.44 -6.04 0.64
N TYR A 30 16.26 -4.85 0.05
CA TYR A 30 17.40 -4.00 -0.33
C TYR A 30 17.44 -2.67 0.44
N SER A 31 16.32 -1.98 0.56
CA SER A 31 16.25 -0.64 1.12
C SER A 31 15.44 -0.59 2.42
N SER A 32 15.68 0.43 3.24
CA SER A 32 14.82 0.75 4.37
C SER A 32 13.85 1.84 3.96
N TYR A 33 12.57 1.61 4.23
CA TYR A 33 11.49 2.55 3.96
C TYR A 33 10.90 3.04 5.28
N SER A 34 10.68 4.34 5.42
CA SER A 34 9.83 4.91 6.46
C SER A 34 8.41 4.97 5.94
N LEU A 35 7.46 4.41 6.68
CA LEU A 35 6.07 4.34 6.30
C LEU A 35 5.19 5.11 7.30
N GLU A 36 4.10 5.63 6.79
CA GLU A 36 2.97 6.09 7.57
C GLU A 36 1.79 5.15 7.38
N ILE A 37 1.16 4.76 8.48
CA ILE A 37 -0.11 4.03 8.48
C ILE A 37 -1.16 4.92 9.13
N ARG A 38 -2.25 5.17 8.42
CA ARG A 38 -3.43 5.88 8.92
C ARG A 38 -4.61 4.95 8.97
N TYR A 39 -5.40 5.07 10.03
CA TYR A 39 -6.63 4.33 10.17
C TYR A 39 -7.69 5.19 10.85
N GLU A 40 -8.90 5.17 10.32
CA GLU A 40 -10.08 5.79 10.91
C GLU A 40 -11.19 4.73 10.97
N LEU A 41 -11.91 4.68 12.10
CA LEU A 41 -12.99 3.71 12.26
C LEU A 41 -14.04 3.86 11.15
N GLY A 42 -14.43 2.74 10.55
CA GLY A 42 -15.38 2.71 9.43
C GLY A 42 -14.71 2.83 8.05
N THR A 43 -13.40 3.05 7.99
CA THR A 43 -12.60 3.01 6.76
C THR A 43 -11.65 1.82 6.77
N PHE A 44 -10.81 1.70 5.74
CA PHE A 44 -9.72 0.75 5.68
C PHE A 44 -8.37 1.45 5.93
N PRO A 45 -7.33 0.75 6.41
CA PRO A 45 -6.05 1.38 6.72
C PRO A 45 -5.33 1.82 5.43
N GLY A 46 -4.92 3.08 5.40
CA GLY A 46 -4.08 3.63 4.33
C GLY A 46 -2.61 3.59 4.71
N VAL A 47 -1.75 3.20 3.76
CA VAL A 47 -0.31 3.15 3.94
C VAL A 47 0.40 4.02 2.91
N ARG A 48 1.38 4.80 3.35
CA ARG A 48 2.22 5.66 2.49
C ARG A 48 3.68 5.48 2.81
N VAL A 49 4.51 5.55 1.79
CA VAL A 49 5.96 5.65 1.95
C VAL A 49 6.33 7.13 2.14
N LEU A 50 7.02 7.42 3.24
CA LEU A 50 7.53 8.76 3.58
C LEU A 50 8.95 8.96 3.06
N SER A 51 9.78 7.92 3.10
CA SER A 51 11.14 7.94 2.58
C SER A 51 11.68 6.52 2.32
N PRO A 52 12.60 6.34 1.36
CA PRO A 52 12.88 7.27 0.27
C PRO A 52 11.61 7.52 -0.59
N GLU A 53 11.62 8.60 -1.38
CA GLU A 53 10.54 8.83 -2.34
C GLU A 53 10.45 7.66 -3.33
N LEU A 54 9.23 7.24 -3.65
CA LEU A 54 9.01 6.15 -4.60
C LEU A 54 9.40 6.61 -6.01
N VAL A 55 10.39 5.93 -6.58
CA VAL A 55 10.76 6.05 -7.99
C VAL A 55 9.60 5.61 -8.87
N ARG A 56 9.36 6.40 -9.93
CA ARG A 56 8.39 6.13 -10.99
C ARG A 56 9.12 5.73 -12.27
N LEU A 57 8.52 4.84 -13.06
CA LEU A 57 9.03 4.42 -14.36
C LEU A 57 8.09 4.92 -15.48
N PRO A 58 8.34 6.12 -16.06
CA PRO A 58 7.52 6.64 -17.16
C PRO A 58 7.43 5.66 -18.33
N GLY A 59 6.22 5.42 -18.84
CA GLY A 59 5.99 4.53 -19.98
C GLY A 59 6.00 3.03 -19.67
N ASN A 60 6.11 2.64 -18.40
CA ASN A 60 5.93 1.24 -18.01
C ASN A 60 4.49 0.78 -18.27
N SER A 61 4.32 -0.43 -18.82
CA SER A 61 3.03 -0.99 -19.22
C SER A 61 2.05 -1.23 -18.06
N GLU A 62 2.55 -1.34 -16.83
CA GLU A 62 1.74 -1.54 -15.62
C GLU A 62 1.40 -0.22 -14.91
N GLY A 63 1.84 0.90 -15.48
CA GLY A 63 1.70 2.24 -14.91
C GLY A 63 3.03 2.78 -14.37
N GLN A 64 3.13 4.10 -14.25
CA GLN A 64 4.36 4.76 -13.80
C GLN A 64 4.72 4.44 -12.35
N LEU A 65 3.73 4.04 -11.55
CA LEU A 65 3.88 3.47 -10.22
C LEU A 65 2.68 2.53 -10.03
N PRO A 66 2.85 1.22 -10.22
CA PRO A 66 1.74 0.27 -10.15
C PRO A 66 1.27 0.08 -8.70
N HIS A 67 0.05 -0.47 -8.54
CA HIS A 67 -0.53 -0.84 -7.25
C HIS A 67 -0.55 0.27 -6.19
N VAL A 68 -1.04 1.44 -6.59
CA VAL A 68 -1.36 2.53 -5.68
C VAL A 68 -2.78 3.02 -5.91
N TYR A 69 -3.44 3.46 -4.84
CA TYR A 69 -4.67 4.23 -4.93
C TYR A 69 -4.37 5.71 -5.19
N PRO A 70 -5.27 6.43 -5.89
CA PRO A 70 -5.13 7.86 -6.13
C PRO A 70 -5.13 8.68 -4.82
N PRO A 71 -4.66 9.94 -4.87
CA PRO A 71 -4.09 10.61 -6.05
C PRO A 71 -2.69 10.10 -6.40
N ALA A 72 -2.30 10.19 -7.67
CA ALA A 72 -1.05 9.60 -8.15
C ALA A 72 0.17 10.27 -7.51
N GLU A 73 0.11 11.58 -7.26
CA GLU A 73 1.15 12.44 -6.70
C GLU A 73 1.44 12.14 -5.23
N ASP A 74 0.41 11.66 -4.52
CA ASP A 74 0.50 11.29 -3.12
C ASP A 74 -0.13 9.91 -2.84
N PRO A 75 0.49 8.85 -3.38
CA PRO A 75 -0.15 7.56 -3.54
C PRO A 75 -0.29 6.82 -2.21
N THR A 76 -1.45 6.22 -1.97
CA THR A 76 -1.63 5.20 -0.93
C THR A 76 -1.36 3.83 -1.51
N LEU A 77 -0.59 2.97 -0.84
CA LEU A 77 -0.31 1.62 -1.33
C LEU A 77 -1.60 0.80 -1.47
N CYS A 78 -1.77 0.13 -2.60
CA CYS A 78 -2.84 -0.84 -2.81
C CYS A 78 -2.41 -2.18 -2.22
N LEU A 79 -2.82 -2.45 -0.97
CA LEU A 79 -2.41 -3.63 -0.21
C LEU A 79 -3.40 -4.80 -0.28
N PHE A 80 -4.63 -4.54 -0.71
CA PHE A 80 -5.71 -5.51 -0.82
C PHE A 80 -6.79 -4.95 -1.76
N ASP A 81 -7.77 -5.77 -2.14
CA ASP A 81 -8.94 -5.33 -2.87
C ASP A 81 -10.16 -5.16 -1.93
N PRO A 82 -10.66 -3.93 -1.72
CA PRO A 82 -11.83 -3.69 -0.87
C PRO A 82 -13.11 -4.40 -1.36
N ARG A 83 -13.22 -4.71 -2.65
CA ARG A 83 -14.40 -5.39 -3.24
C ARG A 83 -14.38 -6.89 -2.96
N GLU A 84 -13.20 -7.50 -2.87
CA GLU A 84 -13.03 -8.92 -2.56
C GLU A 84 -13.08 -9.23 -1.05
N ARG A 85 -13.33 -8.23 -0.21
CA ARG A 85 -13.43 -8.37 1.26
C ARG A 85 -12.20 -9.03 1.90
N GLU A 86 -11.04 -8.85 1.30
CA GLU A 86 -9.75 -9.37 1.79
C GLU A 86 -9.39 -8.77 3.16
N TRP A 87 -9.91 -7.56 3.45
CA TRP A 87 -9.75 -6.89 4.74
C TRP A 87 -11.10 -6.69 5.45
N SER A 88 -11.08 -6.79 6.77
CA SER A 88 -12.20 -6.36 7.63
C SER A 88 -11.69 -5.72 8.92
N SER A 89 -12.56 -4.93 9.59
CA SER A 89 -12.20 -4.19 10.80
C SER A 89 -11.85 -5.06 12.02
N THR A 90 -12.14 -6.36 11.97
CA THR A 90 -11.72 -7.32 13.01
C THR A 90 -10.26 -7.73 12.86
N MET A 91 -9.65 -7.48 11.70
CA MET A 91 -8.24 -7.79 11.45
C MET A 91 -7.34 -6.74 12.07
N THR A 92 -6.32 -7.18 12.80
CA THR A 92 -5.37 -6.24 13.39
C THR A 92 -4.41 -5.71 12.33
N ILE A 93 -4.25 -4.38 12.24
CA ILE A 93 -3.29 -3.70 11.35
C ILE A 93 -1.88 -4.30 11.48
N ALA A 94 -1.49 -4.70 12.69
CA ALA A 94 -0.18 -5.30 12.95
C ALA A 94 0.02 -6.65 12.23
N ASN A 95 -1.03 -7.47 12.10
CA ASN A 95 -0.91 -8.81 11.51
C ASN A 95 -1.37 -8.86 10.04
N THR A 96 -1.92 -7.77 9.50
CA THR A 96 -2.36 -7.70 8.09
C THR A 96 -1.66 -6.58 7.33
N THR A 97 -1.99 -5.32 7.64
CA THR A 97 -1.52 -4.14 6.91
C THR A 97 0.00 -4.01 6.88
N ILE A 98 0.70 -4.26 8.01
CA ILE A 98 2.17 -4.17 8.03
C ILE A 98 2.81 -5.29 7.19
N PRO A 99 2.46 -6.58 7.36
CA PRO A 99 2.92 -7.64 6.46
C PRO A 99 2.64 -7.36 4.98
N TRP A 100 1.42 -6.94 4.61
CA TRP A 100 1.10 -6.63 3.21
C TRP A 100 1.89 -5.45 2.66
N ALA A 101 2.18 -4.43 3.50
CA ALA A 101 3.06 -3.34 3.09
C ALA A 101 4.50 -3.82 2.85
N LEU A 102 4.97 -4.81 3.62
CA LEU A 102 6.28 -5.43 3.41
C LEU A 102 6.31 -6.22 2.09
N ASP A 103 5.27 -7.00 1.80
CA ASP A 103 5.12 -7.75 0.55
C ASP A 103 5.05 -6.81 -0.66
N TRP A 104 4.27 -5.72 -0.55
CA TRP A 104 4.19 -4.68 -1.58
C TRP A 104 5.57 -4.06 -1.85
N LEU A 105 6.34 -3.74 -0.80
CA LEU A 105 7.68 -3.18 -0.94
C LEU A 105 8.65 -4.17 -1.59
N ALA A 106 8.55 -5.46 -1.29
CA ALA A 106 9.36 -6.49 -1.95
C ALA A 106 9.01 -6.59 -3.45
N CYS A 107 7.73 -6.55 -3.81
CA CYS A 107 7.27 -6.52 -5.20
C CYS A 107 7.75 -5.25 -5.92
N TYR A 108 7.69 -4.11 -5.23
CA TYR A 108 8.18 -2.82 -5.73
C TYR A 108 9.68 -2.85 -6.01
N GLU A 109 10.50 -3.38 -5.09
CA GLU A 109 11.94 -3.52 -5.29
C GLU A 109 12.25 -4.37 -6.54
N LEU A 110 11.54 -5.48 -6.73
CA LEU A 110 11.71 -6.33 -7.91
C LEU A 110 11.19 -5.67 -9.19
N TRP A 111 10.09 -4.91 -9.12
CA TRP A 111 9.55 -4.14 -10.25
C TRP A 111 10.53 -3.06 -10.70
N LEU A 112 11.21 -2.36 -9.79
CA LEU A 112 12.26 -1.41 -10.16
C LEU A 112 13.41 -2.07 -10.93
N MET A 113 13.72 -3.33 -10.64
CA MET A 113 14.80 -4.08 -11.29
C MET A 113 14.40 -4.65 -12.65
N THR A 114 13.15 -5.08 -12.79
CA THR A 114 12.70 -5.89 -13.95
C THR A 114 11.71 -5.19 -14.85
N GLY A 115 11.09 -4.11 -14.38
CA GLY A 115 9.96 -3.45 -15.02
C GLY A 115 8.66 -4.25 -15.00
N ARG A 116 8.59 -5.40 -14.31
CA ARG A 116 7.40 -6.26 -14.19
C ARG A 116 6.98 -6.43 -12.73
N TRP A 117 5.71 -6.22 -12.46
CA TRP A 117 5.12 -6.44 -11.15
C TRP A 117 4.85 -7.93 -10.96
N THR A 118 5.15 -8.41 -9.76
CA THR A 118 5.06 -9.84 -9.43
C THR A 118 4.13 -10.11 -8.24
N GLY A 119 3.58 -9.05 -7.64
CA GLY A 119 2.57 -9.16 -6.59
C GLY A 119 1.20 -9.54 -7.15
N GLY A 120 0.36 -10.11 -6.28
CA GLY A 120 -1.05 -10.36 -6.59
C GLY A 120 -1.93 -9.12 -6.44
N GLY A 121 -3.24 -9.31 -6.64
CA GLY A 121 -4.26 -8.26 -6.50
C GLY A 121 -4.60 -7.55 -7.81
N ARG A 122 -5.80 -6.97 -7.91
CA ARG A 122 -6.19 -6.18 -9.09
C ARG A 122 -5.44 -4.86 -9.11
N HIS A 123 -4.92 -4.47 -10.28
CA HIS A 123 -4.35 -3.15 -10.48
C HIS A 123 -5.49 -2.13 -10.38
N ALA A 124 -5.31 -1.06 -9.60
CA ALA A 124 -6.25 0.07 -9.61
C ALA A 124 -6.25 0.69 -11.02
N GLY A 125 -7.23 0.30 -11.85
CA GLY A 125 -7.33 0.71 -13.26
C GLY A 125 -7.56 -0.43 -14.26
N SER A 126 -7.49 -1.71 -13.88
CA SER A 126 -7.73 -2.82 -14.82
C SER A 126 -9.17 -2.93 -15.33
N GLU A 127 -10.14 -2.26 -14.69
CA GLU A 127 -11.52 -2.16 -15.21
C GLU A 127 -11.65 -1.27 -16.46
N PHE A 128 -10.63 -0.49 -16.85
CA PHE A 128 -10.73 0.38 -18.04
C PHE A 128 -10.16 -0.22 -19.33
N ALA A 129 -9.45 -1.37 -19.27
CA ALA A 129 -8.90 -2.01 -20.47
C ALA A 129 -9.82 -3.09 -21.06
N GLU A 130 -10.66 -3.74 -20.25
CA GLU A 130 -11.52 -4.84 -20.72
C GLU A 130 -12.80 -4.38 -21.42
N VAL A 131 -13.23 -3.13 -21.22
CA VAL A 131 -14.47 -2.60 -21.83
C VAL A 131 -14.25 -2.13 -23.28
N THR A 132 -13.00 -1.95 -23.72
CA THR A 132 -12.70 -1.43 -25.06
C THR A 132 -12.51 -2.49 -26.15
N GLU A 133 -12.36 -3.78 -25.81
CA GLU A 133 -12.23 -4.87 -26.80
C GLU A 133 -13.53 -5.63 -27.08
N ALA A 134 -14.60 -5.42 -26.31
CA ALA A 134 -15.90 -6.08 -26.50
C ALA A 134 -16.88 -5.32 -27.42
N SER A 135 -16.39 -4.38 -28.25
CA SER A 135 -17.25 -3.57 -29.14
C SER A 135 -16.65 -3.32 -30.53
N GLN A 136 -15.95 -4.31 -31.09
CA GLN A 136 -15.66 -4.37 -32.52
C GLN A 136 -16.29 -5.60 -33.16
#